data_AF-A0A8H8R2Q2-F1
#
_entry.id   AF-A0A8H8R2Q2-F1
#
_cell.length_a   1.000
_cell.length_b   1.000
_cell.length_c   1.000
_cell.angle_alpha   90.00
_cell.angle_beta   90.00
_cell.angle_gamma   90.00
#
_symmetry.space_group_name_H-M   'P 1'
#
loop_
_entity.id
_entity.type
_entity.pdbx_description
1 polymer ?
#
loop_
_entity_poly.entity_id
_entity_poly.type
_entity_poly.pdbx_seq_one_letter_code
_entity_poly.pdbx_strand_id
1 'polypeptide(L)'
;VPYAWFEKDGPVLFVNRSHWNFQSLFRVTSSDRKSHGISLTPRQSHWMPYMRSPDYTMVKGAVLDATVLAWIGRSSEYFQFRVETINWIQEQLKDSTRAVSNATLGAIMTFTQWTAGYNNPKEISSHMNAIEKIVDLRGGFRSFQTDGPMIAKLTLFDSMVAVLTGEPLRFPMVEYFVSRPISPSTNYRLLIYESPLSATGSFDGIEYHKKQRAITACLKSMWNLTRSFESRHEAQFHVDHTSEPPVPFVEERRHSFKTPLLTLPILSSCHNISHDHVLETLQGAASIYSRSLTGLNIDFSSFLNNEGFRKLQGAFGKCTEDDFWVRYPGVLLWVILVGTAAARGKEEAAFWMFYLARTGSFSNAGNFLMEGMTIRRFLEIQRLMREDRSSL
;
A
#
# COMPACT_ATOMS: atom_id res chain seq x y z
N VAL A 1 16.20 -6.45 11.48
CA VAL A 1 15.28 -6.43 10.30
C VAL A 1 15.62 -5.23 9.40
N PRO A 2 16.65 -5.27 8.52
CA PRO A 2 17.06 -4.14 7.68
C PRO A 2 16.02 -3.65 6.67
N TYR A 3 15.38 -2.51 6.90
CA TYR A 3 14.71 -1.79 5.81
C TYR A 3 15.79 -1.08 4.97
N ALA A 4 16.21 -1.68 3.86
CA ALA A 4 17.30 -1.13 3.03
C ALA A 4 16.82 0.05 2.20
N TRP A 5 17.63 1.11 2.14
CA TRP A 5 17.32 2.36 1.44
C TRP A 5 17.80 2.41 -0.01
N PHE A 6 17.45 3.50 -0.70
CA PHE A 6 17.70 3.82 -2.11
C PHE A 6 19.17 3.79 -2.52
N GLU A 7 20.08 3.89 -1.54
CA GLU A 7 21.53 3.87 -1.73
C GLU A 7 22.19 2.84 -0.83
N LYS A 8 23.32 2.29 -1.30
CA LYS A 8 24.13 1.29 -0.60
C LYS A 8 24.49 1.69 0.84
N ASP A 9 24.62 3.00 1.09
CA ASP A 9 25.09 3.58 2.34
C ASP A 9 23.99 4.38 3.08
N GLY A 10 22.72 4.18 2.71
CA GLY A 10 21.58 4.80 3.41
C GLY A 10 21.32 4.15 4.78
N PRO A 11 20.64 4.85 5.71
CA PRO A 11 20.25 4.30 7.01
C PRO A 11 19.33 3.09 6.87
N VAL A 12 19.42 2.16 7.81
CA VAL A 12 18.71 0.89 7.73
C VAL A 12 18.14 0.56 9.09
N LEU A 13 16.80 0.48 9.18
CA LEU A 13 16.16 0.05 10.43
C LEU A 13 16.63 -1.36 10.75
N PHE A 14 17.26 -1.62 11.89
CA PHE A 14 17.70 -2.96 12.26
C PHE A 14 17.09 -3.39 13.60
N VAL A 15 16.05 -4.21 13.58
CA VAL A 15 15.57 -4.88 14.82
C VAL A 15 16.51 -6.02 15.24
N ASN A 16 17.02 -5.97 16.47
CA ASN A 16 17.83 -7.02 17.09
C ASN A 16 16.97 -8.23 17.52
N ARG A 17 17.40 -9.44 17.19
CA ARG A 17 16.69 -10.68 17.57
C ARG A 17 16.65 -10.92 19.08
N SER A 18 17.65 -10.48 19.84
CA SER A 18 17.64 -10.65 21.30
C SER A 18 16.57 -9.82 21.99
N HIS A 19 16.09 -8.75 21.34
CA HIS A 19 15.01 -7.90 21.86
C HIS A 19 13.63 -8.35 21.37
N TRP A 20 13.56 -9.37 20.51
CA TRP A 20 12.33 -9.89 19.97
C TRP A 20 11.50 -10.60 21.05
N ASN A 21 10.33 -10.07 21.35
CA ASN A 21 9.47 -10.54 22.45
C ASN A 21 8.28 -11.41 21.99
N PHE A 22 8.17 -11.72 20.70
CA PHE A 22 7.08 -12.57 20.19
C PHE A 22 7.51 -14.04 20.19
N GLN A 23 6.60 -14.92 20.61
CA GLN A 23 6.85 -16.37 20.73
C GLN A 23 7.12 -17.07 19.38
N SER A 24 6.69 -16.47 18.26
CA SER A 24 6.87 -17.03 16.93
C SER A 24 8.26 -16.70 16.36
N LEU A 25 8.97 -17.76 15.95
CA LEU A 25 10.30 -17.68 15.34
C LEU A 25 10.24 -17.07 13.93
N PHE A 26 11.29 -16.33 13.54
CA PHE A 26 11.58 -16.01 12.15
C PHE A 26 11.69 -17.31 11.34
N ARG A 27 10.67 -17.70 10.58
CA ARG A 27 10.86 -18.72 9.54
C ARG A 27 11.53 -18.06 8.35
N VAL A 28 12.58 -18.67 7.82
CA VAL A 28 13.29 -18.17 6.65
C VAL A 28 12.94 -19.08 5.49
N THR A 29 12.40 -18.53 4.40
CA THR A 29 12.13 -19.30 3.18
C THR A 29 13.45 -19.86 2.61
N SER A 30 13.36 -21.03 1.97
CA SER A 30 14.48 -21.93 1.68
C SER A 30 15.64 -21.35 0.85
N SER A 31 15.50 -20.17 0.25
CA SER A 31 16.58 -19.49 -0.50
C SER A 31 17.79 -19.12 0.37
N ASP A 32 17.60 -18.87 1.67
CA ASP A 32 18.68 -18.36 2.53
C ASP A 32 19.30 -19.43 3.43
N ARG A 33 18.83 -20.68 3.36
CA ARG A 33 19.40 -21.79 4.14
C ARG A 33 20.85 -22.10 3.76
N LYS A 34 21.32 -21.65 2.59
CA LYS A 34 22.69 -21.93 2.11
C LYS A 34 23.74 -20.91 2.58
N SER A 35 23.36 -19.77 3.16
CA SER A 35 24.32 -18.83 3.75
C SER A 35 24.58 -19.19 5.22
N HIS A 36 25.40 -20.22 5.45
CA HIS A 36 25.87 -20.56 6.79
C HIS A 36 26.82 -19.47 7.30
N GLY A 37 26.52 -18.86 8.44
CA GLY A 37 27.41 -17.93 9.15
C GLY A 37 27.08 -16.43 9.05
N ILE A 38 26.11 -16.02 8.23
CA ILE A 38 25.69 -14.61 8.13
C ILE A 38 24.29 -14.46 8.72
N SER A 39 24.14 -13.52 9.65
CA SER A 39 22.86 -13.11 10.24
C SER A 39 21.79 -12.95 9.16
N LEU A 40 20.78 -13.83 9.17
CA LEU A 40 19.66 -13.82 8.22
C LEU A 40 18.78 -12.59 8.53
N THR A 41 18.87 -11.57 7.68
CA THR A 41 18.43 -10.20 7.98
C THR A 41 17.43 -9.66 6.96
N PRO A 42 16.15 -9.41 7.33
CA PRO A 42 15.16 -9.05 6.33
C PRO A 42 15.36 -7.71 5.65
N ARG A 43 15.62 -7.72 4.33
CA ARG A 43 15.80 -6.56 3.46
C ARG A 43 14.54 -6.29 2.65
N GLN A 44 13.67 -5.37 3.09
CA GLN A 44 12.59 -4.85 2.25
C GLN A 44 12.29 -3.39 2.57
N SER A 45 12.71 -2.45 1.72
CA SER A 45 11.97 -1.20 1.55
C SER A 45 11.20 -1.29 0.24
N HIS A 46 9.88 -1.14 0.31
CA HIS A 46 8.98 -1.27 -0.83
C HIS A 46 9.13 -0.13 -1.85
N TRP A 47 9.83 0.95 -1.48
CA TRP A 47 9.97 2.16 -2.30
C TRP A 47 11.22 2.23 -3.14
N MET A 48 12.10 1.23 -3.07
CA MET A 48 13.41 1.27 -3.72
C MET A 48 13.29 1.39 -5.26
N PRO A 49 14.09 2.25 -5.94
CA PRO A 49 14.16 2.34 -7.40
C PRO A 49 14.75 1.05 -7.97
N TYR A 50 15.73 0.47 -7.27
CA TYR A 50 16.59 -0.57 -7.85
C TYR A 50 16.32 -1.98 -7.32
N MET A 51 15.31 -2.17 -6.48
CA MET A 51 15.01 -3.50 -5.95
C MET A 51 14.00 -4.19 -6.85
N ARG A 52 14.38 -5.39 -7.28
CA ARG A 52 13.51 -6.43 -7.83
C ARG A 52 12.07 -6.28 -7.31
N SER A 53 11.10 -6.17 -8.22
CA SER A 53 9.88 -6.96 -8.06
C SER A 53 10.36 -8.35 -7.65
N PRO A 54 10.03 -8.87 -6.46
CA PRO A 54 10.41 -10.24 -6.13
C PRO A 54 10.08 -11.09 -7.35
N ASP A 55 11.07 -11.82 -7.88
CA ASP A 55 10.78 -12.88 -8.85
C ASP A 55 9.62 -13.65 -8.24
N TYR A 56 8.41 -13.61 -8.83
CA TYR A 56 7.10 -14.14 -8.37
C TYR A 56 7.12 -15.19 -7.24
N THR A 57 7.78 -14.89 -6.13
CA THR A 57 7.91 -15.74 -4.97
C THR A 57 6.63 -15.41 -4.31
N MET A 58 5.65 -16.28 -4.56
CA MET A 58 4.35 -16.28 -3.92
C MET A 58 4.57 -15.79 -2.50
N VAL A 59 4.22 -14.53 -2.25
CA VAL A 59 4.19 -14.03 -0.89
C VAL A 59 3.00 -14.78 -0.31
N LYS A 60 3.29 -15.95 0.25
CA LYS A 60 2.29 -16.77 0.89
C LYS A 60 1.97 -16.08 2.21
N GLY A 61 0.97 -15.20 2.11
CA GLY A 61 0.20 -14.55 3.17
C GLY A 61 0.81 -13.31 3.84
N ALA A 62 0.14 -12.92 4.93
CA ALA A 62 0.18 -11.61 5.56
C ALA A 62 1.58 -11.10 6.00
N VAL A 63 1.71 -9.79 5.97
CA VAL A 63 2.86 -9.05 6.51
C VAL A 63 2.80 -9.04 8.04
N LEU A 64 3.91 -8.63 8.68
CA LEU A 64 4.00 -8.18 10.06
C LEU A 64 2.63 -7.77 10.65
N ASP A 65 2.21 -8.52 11.67
CA ASP A 65 0.98 -8.25 12.42
C ASP A 65 0.99 -6.83 13.00
N ALA A 66 -0.20 -6.27 13.22
CA ALA A 66 -0.33 -4.92 13.77
C ALA A 66 0.41 -4.75 15.11
N THR A 67 0.40 -5.77 15.97
CA THR A 67 1.13 -5.76 17.25
C THR A 67 2.63 -5.72 17.06
N VAL A 68 3.13 -6.40 16.03
CA VAL A 68 4.55 -6.44 15.68
C VAL A 68 5.01 -5.10 15.13
N LEU A 69 4.24 -4.51 14.20
CA LEU A 69 4.54 -3.18 13.68
C LEU A 69 4.52 -2.12 14.79
N ALA A 70 3.53 -2.18 15.69
CA ALA A 70 3.45 -1.29 16.83
C ALA A 70 4.66 -1.45 17.77
N TRP A 71 5.10 -2.69 18.02
CA TRP A 71 6.28 -2.96 18.84
C TRP A 71 7.56 -2.45 18.19
N ILE A 72 7.79 -2.74 16.90
CA ILE A 72 8.93 -2.19 16.14
C ILE A 72 8.93 -0.68 16.26
N GLY A 73 7.76 -0.07 16.10
CA GLY A 73 7.63 1.36 16.19
C GLY A 73 7.97 1.96 17.56
N ARG A 74 7.94 1.18 18.63
CA ARG A 74 8.30 1.62 19.99
C ARG A 74 9.69 1.15 20.41
N SER A 75 10.43 0.49 19.51
CA SER A 75 11.74 -0.08 19.81
C SER A 75 12.84 0.98 19.74
N SER A 76 13.91 0.79 20.54
CA SER A 76 15.07 1.68 20.53
C SER A 76 15.75 1.72 19.16
N GLU A 77 15.74 0.61 18.43
CA GLU A 77 16.31 0.51 17.09
C GLU A 77 15.53 1.32 16.06
N TYR A 78 14.21 1.43 16.22
CA TYR A 78 13.43 2.34 15.38
C TYR A 78 13.74 3.80 15.67
N PHE A 79 13.88 4.20 16.93
CA PHE A 79 14.30 5.56 17.27
C PHE A 79 15.71 5.87 16.73
N GLN A 80 16.65 4.94 16.86
CA GLN A 80 17.98 5.08 16.28
C GLN A 80 17.90 5.25 14.76
N PHE A 81 17.13 4.40 14.08
CA PHE A 81 16.90 4.51 12.64
C PHE A 81 16.32 5.87 12.24
N ARG A 82 15.37 6.42 13.01
CA ARG A 82 14.82 7.76 12.72
C ARG A 82 15.89 8.83 12.80
N VAL A 83 16.73 8.82 13.85
CA VAL A 83 17.81 9.79 14.02
C VAL A 83 18.82 9.68 12.89
N GLU A 84 19.25 8.45 12.55
CA GLU A 84 20.17 8.21 11.44
C GLU A 84 19.57 8.67 10.10
N THR A 85 18.28 8.43 9.88
CA THR A 85 17.54 8.89 8.70
C THR A 85 17.51 10.41 8.58
N ILE A 86 17.18 11.11 9.67
CA ILE A 86 17.16 12.57 9.70
C ILE A 86 18.55 13.13 9.41
N ASN A 87 19.59 12.62 10.08
CA ASN A 87 20.97 13.04 9.88
C ASN A 87 21.41 12.81 8.44
N TRP A 88 21.10 11.64 7.88
CA TRP A 88 21.43 11.32 6.49
C TRP A 88 20.76 12.27 5.50
N ILE A 89 19.45 12.57 5.69
CA ILE A 89 18.74 13.55 4.86
C ILE A 89 19.40 14.91 4.99
N GLN A 90 19.71 15.37 6.20
CA GLN A 90 20.39 16.65 6.43
C GLN A 90 21.75 16.71 5.72
N GLU A 91 22.53 15.64 5.71
CA GLU A 91 23.77 15.57 4.94
C GLU A 91 23.52 15.63 3.42
N GLN A 92 22.48 14.97 2.89
CA GLN A 92 22.12 15.12 1.47
C GLN A 92 21.78 16.57 1.13
N LEU A 93 21.06 17.26 2.02
CA LEU A 93 20.61 18.64 1.80
C LEU A 93 21.74 19.68 1.76
N LYS A 94 22.96 19.34 2.23
CA LYS A 94 24.13 20.23 2.15
C LYS A 94 24.68 20.36 0.72
N ASP A 95 24.40 19.39 -0.15
CA ASP A 95 24.81 19.40 -1.55
C ASP A 95 23.60 19.58 -2.46
N SER A 96 23.61 20.61 -3.31
CA SER A 96 22.47 20.95 -4.16
C SER A 96 22.04 19.84 -5.13
N THR A 97 22.96 18.98 -5.57
CA THR A 97 22.67 17.87 -6.49
C THR A 97 22.06 16.70 -5.72
N ARG A 98 22.61 16.38 -4.56
CA ARG A 98 22.13 15.29 -3.70
C ARG A 98 20.81 15.62 -3.02
N ALA A 99 20.60 16.88 -2.63
CA ALA A 99 19.36 17.38 -2.02
C ALA A 99 18.13 17.06 -2.87
N VAL A 100 18.30 17.14 -4.19
CA VAL A 100 17.26 16.82 -5.16
C VAL A 100 17.51 15.47 -5.82
N SER A 101 18.18 14.50 -5.19
CA SER A 101 18.37 13.16 -5.77
C SER A 101 17.17 12.23 -5.52
N ASN A 102 17.04 11.16 -6.31
CA ASN A 102 15.96 10.18 -6.10
C ASN A 102 16.11 9.46 -4.75
N ALA A 103 17.36 9.34 -4.29
CA ALA A 103 17.64 8.81 -2.98
C ALA A 103 17.02 9.68 -1.89
N THR A 104 17.14 11.00 -1.98
CA THR A 104 16.55 11.95 -1.01
C THR A 104 15.03 12.03 -1.08
N LEU A 105 14.41 11.90 -2.26
CA LEU A 105 12.94 11.79 -2.34
C LEU A 105 12.46 10.48 -1.70
N GLY A 106 13.06 9.39 -2.13
CA GLY A 106 12.77 8.05 -1.64
C GLY A 106 12.94 7.88 -0.14
N ALA A 107 13.96 8.55 0.37
CA ALA A 107 14.23 8.69 1.78
C ALA A 107 13.06 9.26 2.56
N ILE A 108 12.59 10.44 2.13
CA ILE A 108 11.49 11.15 2.77
C ILE A 108 10.20 10.33 2.63
N MET A 109 9.95 9.71 1.48
CA MET A 109 8.80 8.81 1.28
C MET A 109 8.81 7.62 2.26
N THR A 110 9.96 6.95 2.40
CA THR A 110 10.12 5.83 3.33
C THR A 110 9.94 6.28 4.77
N PHE A 111 10.54 7.42 5.14
CA PHE A 111 10.42 8.00 6.47
C PHE A 111 8.96 8.36 6.80
N THR A 112 8.25 8.96 5.84
CA THR A 112 6.83 9.32 5.94
C THR A 112 5.93 8.10 6.13
N GLN A 113 6.21 6.99 5.43
CA GLN A 113 5.46 5.74 5.62
C GLN A 113 5.56 5.22 7.06
N TRP A 114 6.73 5.34 7.69
CA TRP A 114 6.90 4.97 9.10
C TRP A 114 6.23 5.97 10.04
N THR A 115 6.33 7.27 9.75
CA THR A 115 5.64 8.33 10.50
C THR A 115 4.12 8.17 10.48
N ALA A 116 3.55 7.64 9.38
CA ALA A 116 2.14 7.32 9.28
C ALA A 116 1.66 6.39 10.42
N GLY A 117 2.55 5.57 10.98
CA GLY A 117 2.25 4.68 12.11
C GLY A 117 2.04 5.34 13.46
N TYR A 118 2.45 6.59 13.64
CA TYR A 118 2.28 7.32 14.91
C TYR A 118 1.14 8.32 14.86
N ASN A 119 0.37 8.29 13.78
CA ASN A 119 -0.78 9.17 13.59
C ASN A 119 -0.45 10.64 13.88
N ASN A 120 0.67 11.11 13.34
CA ASN A 120 1.08 12.51 13.43
C ASN A 120 0.81 13.21 12.08
N PRO A 121 -0.43 13.69 11.82
CA PRO A 121 -0.78 14.27 10.53
C PRO A 121 0.06 15.52 10.20
N LYS A 122 0.53 16.26 11.22
CA LYS A 122 1.42 17.41 11.02
C LYS A 122 2.78 16.97 10.48
N GLU A 123 3.32 15.88 10.99
CA GLU A 123 4.61 15.35 10.53
C GLU A 123 4.49 14.76 9.12
N ILE A 124 3.42 14.01 8.82
CA ILE A 124 3.13 13.55 7.45
C ILE A 124 3.04 14.73 6.49
N SER A 125 2.25 15.76 6.84
CA SER A 125 2.11 16.96 6.02
C SER A 125 3.45 17.68 5.81
N SER A 126 4.28 17.78 6.84
CA SER A 126 5.61 18.39 6.76
C SER A 126 6.53 17.62 5.80
N HIS A 127 6.50 16.28 5.83
CA HIS A 127 7.28 15.47 4.89
C HIS A 127 6.76 15.60 3.46
N MET A 128 5.44 15.59 3.26
CA MET A 128 4.86 15.79 1.94
C MET A 128 5.18 17.18 1.37
N ASN A 129 5.18 18.23 2.20
CA ASN A 129 5.64 19.57 1.80
C ASN A 129 7.12 19.54 1.36
N ALA A 130 7.97 18.76 2.03
CA ALA A 130 9.37 18.62 1.67
C ALA A 130 9.54 17.89 0.32
N ILE A 131 8.76 16.83 0.07
CA ILE A 131 8.74 16.12 -1.23
C ILE A 131 8.33 17.08 -2.34
N GLU A 132 7.22 17.80 -2.16
CA GLU A 132 6.71 18.79 -3.12
C GLU A 132 7.76 19.85 -3.42
N LYS A 133 8.43 20.39 -2.38
CA LYS A 133 9.49 21.37 -2.55
C LYS A 133 10.67 20.82 -3.36
N ILE A 134 11.08 19.57 -3.13
CA ILE A 134 12.16 18.94 -3.91
C ILE A 134 11.75 18.74 -5.37
N VAL A 135 10.50 18.34 -5.63
CA VAL A 135 9.95 18.22 -6.99
C VAL A 135 9.99 19.58 -7.70
N ASP A 136 9.56 20.65 -7.03
CA ASP A 136 9.62 22.01 -7.58
C ASP A 136 11.05 22.45 -7.89
N LEU A 137 12.00 22.20 -6.98
CA LEU A 137 13.41 22.55 -7.16
C LEU A 137 14.07 21.82 -8.33
N ARG A 138 13.55 20.65 -8.72
CA ARG A 138 13.99 19.94 -9.93
C ARG A 138 13.42 20.52 -11.23
N GLY A 139 12.59 21.55 -11.18
CA GLY A 139 11.86 22.07 -12.33
C GLY A 139 10.44 21.52 -12.45
N GLY A 140 9.86 21.05 -11.33
CA GLY A 140 8.49 20.56 -11.24
C GLY A 140 8.31 19.15 -11.80
N PHE A 141 7.06 18.71 -11.86
CA PHE A 141 6.71 17.33 -12.19
C PHE A 141 7.19 16.89 -13.59
N ARG A 142 7.26 17.81 -14.55
CA ARG A 142 7.72 17.54 -15.93
C ARG A 142 9.21 17.22 -16.03
N SER A 143 10.03 17.64 -15.06
CA SER A 143 11.47 17.36 -15.10
C SER A 143 11.81 15.88 -14.91
N PHE A 144 10.85 15.10 -14.42
CA PHE A 144 10.98 13.66 -14.23
C PHE A 144 10.57 12.84 -15.46
N GLN A 145 10.22 13.44 -16.60
CA GLN A 145 9.72 12.71 -17.78
C GLN A 145 10.66 11.59 -18.27
N THR A 146 11.97 11.70 -18.01
CA THR A 146 12.98 10.67 -18.32
C THR A 146 13.11 9.60 -17.22
N ASP A 147 12.41 9.75 -16.11
CA ASP A 147 12.43 8.93 -14.89
C ASP A 147 11.01 8.46 -14.52
N GLY A 148 10.33 7.83 -15.48
CA GLY A 148 9.00 7.26 -15.32
C GLY A 148 8.81 6.35 -14.09
N PRO A 149 9.77 5.50 -13.71
CA PRO A 149 9.68 4.67 -12.50
C PRO A 149 9.59 5.48 -11.19
N MET A 150 10.36 6.57 -11.06
CA MET A 150 10.28 7.42 -9.87
C MET A 150 8.96 8.19 -9.82
N ILE A 151 8.45 8.68 -10.96
CA ILE A 151 7.13 9.33 -11.03
C ILE A 151 6.02 8.35 -10.61
N ALA A 152 6.06 7.12 -11.12
CA ALA A 152 5.14 6.06 -10.75
C ALA A 152 5.12 5.83 -9.24
N LYS A 153 6.29 5.76 -8.61
CA LYS A 153 6.43 5.60 -7.15
C LYS A 153 5.90 6.83 -6.40
N LEU A 154 6.25 8.03 -6.84
CA LEU A 154 5.84 9.27 -6.21
C LEU A 154 4.31 9.44 -6.23
N THR A 155 3.67 9.25 -7.38
CA THR A 155 2.22 9.40 -7.53
C THR A 155 1.45 8.31 -6.79
N LEU A 156 1.95 7.06 -6.80
CA LEU A 156 1.37 5.98 -6.00
C LEU A 156 1.48 6.31 -4.50
N PHE A 157 2.64 6.77 -4.05
CA PHE A 157 2.88 7.15 -2.67
C PHE A 157 1.95 8.27 -2.21
N ASP A 158 1.85 9.34 -3.00
CA ASP A 158 0.93 10.45 -2.74
C ASP A 158 -0.52 9.97 -2.66
N SER A 159 -0.93 9.07 -3.57
CA SER A 159 -2.26 8.47 -3.54
C SER A 159 -2.53 7.71 -2.24
N MET A 160 -1.56 6.96 -1.71
CA MET A 160 -1.73 6.24 -0.46
C MET A 160 -1.75 7.16 0.76
N VAL A 161 -0.92 8.21 0.75
CA VAL A 161 -0.96 9.24 1.78
C VAL A 161 -2.33 9.92 1.77
N ALA A 162 -2.84 10.30 0.60
CA ALA A 162 -4.17 10.89 0.43
C ALA A 162 -5.30 9.97 0.91
N VAL A 163 -5.23 8.66 0.66
CA VAL A 163 -6.22 7.69 1.20
C VAL A 163 -6.22 7.72 2.72
N LEU A 164 -5.03 7.66 3.33
CA LEU A 164 -4.85 7.66 4.78
C LEU A 164 -5.31 8.98 5.41
N THR A 165 -4.79 10.11 4.94
CA THR A 165 -5.04 11.43 5.55
C THR A 165 -6.39 12.01 5.18
N GLY A 166 -6.96 11.58 4.05
CA GLY A 166 -8.14 12.21 3.46
C GLY A 166 -7.88 13.56 2.82
N GLU A 167 -6.61 13.96 2.71
CA GLU A 167 -6.22 15.18 2.02
C GLU A 167 -6.25 14.99 0.50
N PRO A 168 -6.38 16.07 -0.28
CA PRO A 168 -6.22 16.01 -1.74
C PRO A 168 -4.84 15.49 -2.15
N LEU A 169 -4.77 14.92 -3.36
CA LEU A 169 -3.50 14.63 -4.03
C LEU A 169 -2.70 15.92 -4.21
N ARG A 170 -1.38 15.83 -4.04
CA ARG A 170 -0.44 16.95 -4.23
C ARG A 170 0.19 16.94 -5.61
N PHE A 171 0.39 15.74 -6.16
CA PHE A 171 0.96 15.59 -7.49
C PHE A 171 -0.12 15.29 -8.50
N PRO A 172 0.05 15.79 -9.75
CA PRO A 172 -0.88 15.47 -10.80
C PRO A 172 -0.90 13.97 -11.04
N MET A 173 -2.06 13.50 -11.42
CA MET A 173 -2.22 12.15 -11.90
C MET A 173 -1.46 12.01 -13.22
N VAL A 174 -0.99 10.79 -13.52
CA VAL A 174 -0.24 10.51 -14.75
C VAL A 174 -0.73 9.23 -15.36
N GLU A 175 -0.96 9.24 -16.67
CA GLU A 175 -1.14 8.02 -17.43
C GLU A 175 0.22 7.43 -17.77
N TYR A 176 0.42 6.16 -17.41
CA TYR A 176 1.63 5.42 -17.75
C TYR A 176 1.34 4.52 -18.94
N PHE A 177 2.28 4.43 -19.88
CA PHE A 177 2.22 3.42 -20.93
C PHE A 177 3.45 2.53 -20.89
N VAL A 178 3.21 1.23 -21.05
CA VAL A 178 4.28 0.24 -21.09
C VAL A 178 4.88 0.26 -22.49
N SER A 179 6.17 0.58 -22.59
CA SER A 179 6.84 0.72 -23.90
C SER A 179 7.03 -0.62 -24.65
N ARG A 180 6.68 -1.76 -24.03
CA ARG A 180 6.69 -3.09 -24.65
C ARG A 180 5.40 -3.84 -24.32
N PRO A 181 4.82 -4.59 -25.28
CA PRO A 181 3.70 -5.49 -24.99
C PRO A 181 4.13 -6.47 -23.90
N ILE A 182 3.30 -6.62 -22.87
CA ILE A 182 3.49 -7.66 -21.87
C ILE A 182 3.31 -8.99 -22.60
N SER A 183 4.39 -9.74 -22.82
CA SER A 183 4.26 -11.10 -23.36
C SER A 183 3.38 -11.90 -22.40
N PRO A 184 2.27 -12.49 -22.86
CA PRO A 184 1.42 -13.32 -22.00
C PRO A 184 2.25 -14.50 -21.53
N SER A 185 2.75 -14.46 -20.28
CA SER A 185 3.43 -15.61 -19.72
C SER A 185 2.42 -16.76 -19.61
N THR A 186 2.81 -17.92 -20.12
CA THR A 186 1.99 -19.10 -20.34
C THR A 186 1.52 -19.82 -19.06
N ASN A 187 1.81 -19.28 -17.87
CA ASN A 187 1.55 -19.94 -16.57
C ASN A 187 0.73 -19.11 -15.58
N TYR A 188 0.10 -18.01 -16.00
CA TYR A 188 -0.74 -17.24 -15.09
C TYR A 188 -2.05 -17.98 -14.80
N ARG A 189 -2.23 -18.44 -13.56
CA ARG A 189 -3.59 -18.51 -13.00
C ARG A 189 -4.20 -17.12 -13.20
N LEU A 190 -5.31 -17.03 -13.94
CA LEU A 190 -6.00 -15.78 -14.25
C LEU A 190 -6.22 -14.97 -12.97
N LEU A 191 -5.41 -13.93 -12.77
CA LEU A 191 -5.61 -13.00 -11.67
C LEU A 191 -6.88 -12.21 -11.96
N ILE A 192 -7.82 -12.20 -11.02
CA ILE A 192 -9.10 -11.51 -11.18
C ILE A 192 -8.99 -10.17 -10.46
N TYR A 193 -8.95 -9.08 -11.24
CA TYR A 193 -8.89 -7.70 -10.76
C TYR A 193 -10.27 -7.10 -10.47
N GLU A 194 -11.31 -7.93 -10.51
CA GLU A 194 -12.66 -7.52 -10.11
C GLU A 194 -12.67 -7.10 -8.65
N SER A 195 -13.34 -5.99 -8.38
CA SER A 195 -13.45 -5.37 -7.08
C SER A 195 -14.78 -4.60 -7.00
N PRO A 196 -15.24 -4.24 -5.79
CA PRO A 196 -16.36 -3.32 -5.63
C PRO A 196 -16.15 -1.93 -6.28
N LEU A 197 -14.92 -1.62 -6.69
CA LEU A 197 -14.53 -0.42 -7.41
C LEU A 197 -14.27 -0.68 -8.91
N SER A 198 -14.60 -1.85 -9.44
CA SER A 198 -14.42 -2.19 -10.86
C SER A 198 -15.63 -1.77 -11.70
N ALA A 199 -15.46 -1.64 -13.03
CA ALA A 199 -16.54 -1.19 -13.91
C ALA A 199 -17.60 -2.28 -14.16
N THR A 200 -17.16 -3.54 -14.23
CA THR A 200 -17.90 -4.72 -14.71
C THR A 200 -18.72 -5.44 -13.63
N GLY A 201 -18.28 -5.43 -12.37
CA GLY A 201 -19.02 -6.04 -11.25
C GLY A 201 -19.18 -7.57 -11.35
N SER A 202 -18.33 -8.23 -12.15
CA SER A 202 -18.47 -9.65 -12.48
C SER A 202 -17.74 -10.53 -11.46
N PHE A 203 -18.43 -10.88 -10.37
CA PHE A 203 -17.86 -11.69 -9.29
C PHE A 203 -18.16 -13.20 -9.41
N ASP A 204 -18.72 -13.66 -10.53
CA ASP A 204 -19.13 -15.05 -10.72
C ASP A 204 -17.93 -16.02 -10.87
N GLY A 205 -16.76 -15.50 -11.24
CA GLY A 205 -15.49 -16.24 -11.29
C GLY A 205 -14.76 -16.35 -9.93
N ILE A 206 -15.37 -15.89 -8.83
CA ILE A 206 -14.78 -16.05 -7.50
C ILE A 206 -15.03 -17.47 -7.00
N GLU A 207 -13.97 -18.25 -6.89
CA GLU A 207 -13.92 -19.60 -6.35
C GLU A 207 -13.29 -19.57 -4.97
N TYR A 208 -14.07 -19.89 -3.95
CA TYR A 208 -13.58 -20.03 -2.58
C TYR A 208 -14.34 -21.14 -1.87
N HIS A 209 -13.59 -22.05 -1.25
CA HIS A 209 -14.11 -23.34 -0.78
C HIS A 209 -15.12 -23.22 0.38
N LYS A 210 -15.21 -22.06 1.05
CA LYS A 210 -16.15 -21.77 2.15
C LYS A 210 -17.05 -20.59 1.79
N LYS A 211 -18.36 -20.70 2.01
CA LYS A 211 -19.30 -19.56 1.94
C LYS A 211 -19.19 -18.67 0.66
N GLN A 212 -18.82 -19.24 -0.49
CA GLN A 212 -18.65 -18.53 -1.78
C GLN A 212 -19.83 -17.61 -2.10
N ARG A 213 -21.08 -18.10 -1.96
CA ARG A 213 -22.30 -17.32 -2.21
C ARG A 213 -22.37 -16.05 -1.36
N ALA A 214 -21.96 -16.10 -0.09
CA ALA A 214 -21.99 -14.96 0.81
C ALA A 214 -20.91 -13.93 0.43
N ILE A 215 -19.73 -14.39 0.00
CA ILE A 215 -18.65 -13.53 -0.52
C ILE A 215 -19.12 -12.80 -1.78
N THR A 216 -19.61 -13.54 -2.78
CA THR A 216 -20.11 -12.97 -4.04
C THR A 216 -21.25 -11.99 -3.79
N ALA A 217 -22.20 -12.32 -2.89
CA ALA A 217 -23.29 -11.41 -2.53
C ALA A 217 -22.80 -10.13 -1.85
N CYS A 218 -21.83 -10.23 -0.93
CA CYS A 218 -21.21 -9.09 -0.26
C CYS A 218 -20.54 -8.14 -1.27
N LEU A 219 -19.72 -8.70 -2.18
CA LEU A 219 -19.01 -7.93 -3.20
C LEU A 219 -19.96 -7.28 -4.21
N LYS A 220 -20.98 -8.01 -4.69
CA LYS A 220 -22.03 -7.46 -5.56
C LYS A 220 -22.79 -6.31 -4.89
N SER A 221 -23.11 -6.44 -3.60
CA SER A 221 -23.78 -5.38 -2.83
C SER A 221 -22.92 -4.11 -2.75
N MET A 222 -21.63 -4.25 -2.45
CA MET A 222 -20.71 -3.09 -2.39
C MET A 222 -20.49 -2.47 -3.76
N TRP A 223 -20.41 -3.28 -4.82
CA TRP A 223 -20.33 -2.77 -6.19
C TRP A 223 -21.59 -1.97 -6.58
N ASN A 224 -22.79 -2.50 -6.31
CA ASN A 224 -24.04 -1.78 -6.55
C ASN A 224 -24.08 -0.45 -5.78
N LEU A 225 -23.58 -0.44 -4.55
CA LEU A 225 -23.49 0.78 -3.74
C LEU A 225 -22.54 1.80 -4.37
N THR A 226 -21.35 1.38 -4.82
CA THR A 226 -20.41 2.23 -5.55
C THR A 226 -21.07 2.85 -6.77
N ARG A 227 -21.74 2.05 -7.61
CA ARG A 227 -22.43 2.52 -8.82
C ARG A 227 -23.56 3.50 -8.51
N SER A 228 -24.32 3.23 -7.44
CA SER A 228 -25.40 4.12 -6.99
C SER A 228 -24.84 5.44 -6.47
N PHE A 229 -23.72 5.42 -5.74
CA PHE A 229 -23.05 6.62 -5.28
C PHE A 229 -22.55 7.47 -6.46
N GLU A 230 -21.90 6.85 -7.44
CA GLU A 230 -21.40 7.51 -8.65
C GLU A 230 -22.49 8.14 -9.48
N SER A 231 -23.60 7.41 -9.72
CA SER A 231 -24.72 7.93 -10.50
C SER A 231 -25.34 9.19 -9.88
N ARG A 232 -25.36 9.30 -8.54
CA ARG A 232 -25.79 10.55 -7.87
C ARG A 232 -24.85 11.73 -8.10
N HIS A 233 -23.58 11.45 -8.41
CA HIS A 233 -22.53 12.43 -8.62
C HIS A 233 -22.08 12.48 -10.08
N GLU A 234 -22.88 12.00 -11.04
CA GLU A 234 -22.45 11.82 -12.44
C GLU A 234 -21.90 13.12 -13.06
N ALA A 235 -22.47 14.28 -12.70
CA ALA A 235 -22.00 15.59 -13.15
C ALA A 235 -20.65 16.04 -12.55
N GLN A 236 -20.20 15.41 -11.46
CA GLN A 236 -18.98 15.74 -10.73
C GLN A 236 -17.94 14.61 -10.76
N PHE A 237 -18.35 13.40 -11.14
CA PHE A 237 -17.49 12.23 -11.27
C PHE A 237 -16.67 12.30 -12.56
N HIS A 238 -15.84 13.33 -12.67
CA HIS A 238 -14.80 13.41 -13.68
C HIS A 238 -13.57 12.71 -13.12
N VAL A 239 -13.39 11.43 -13.48
CA VAL A 239 -12.05 10.84 -13.43
C VAL A 239 -11.28 11.51 -14.55
N ASP A 240 -10.76 12.71 -14.29
CA ASP A 240 -10.04 13.51 -15.28
C ASP A 240 -8.92 12.64 -15.88
N HIS A 241 -9.06 12.33 -17.16
CA HIS A 241 -7.93 11.92 -17.98
C HIS A 241 -6.99 13.11 -17.99
N THR A 242 -5.79 12.89 -17.47
CA THR A 242 -4.87 13.97 -17.10
C THR A 242 -4.60 14.89 -18.29
N SER A 243 -4.65 16.20 -18.08
CA SER A 243 -4.21 17.20 -19.06
C SER A 243 -2.70 17.11 -19.37
N GLU A 244 -1.95 16.30 -18.61
CA GLU A 244 -0.54 16.02 -18.83
C GLU A 244 -0.34 14.85 -19.82
N PRO A 245 0.66 14.94 -20.70
CA PRO A 245 0.96 13.88 -21.65
C PRO A 245 1.33 12.58 -20.92
N PRO A 246 0.96 11.41 -21.47
CA PRO A 246 1.26 10.13 -20.87
C PRO A 246 2.79 9.95 -20.75
N VAL A 247 3.24 9.44 -19.60
CA VAL A 247 4.66 9.27 -19.29
C VAL A 247 5.10 7.86 -19.66
N PRO A 248 6.20 7.71 -20.44
CA PRO A 248 6.73 6.40 -20.76
C PRO A 248 7.17 5.67 -19.49
N PHE A 249 6.53 4.55 -19.20
CA PHE A 249 7.02 3.61 -18.20
C PHE A 249 8.01 2.67 -18.88
N VAL A 250 9.28 3.08 -18.88
CA VAL A 250 10.38 2.19 -19.26
C VAL A 250 10.58 1.24 -18.09
N GLU A 251 10.25 -0.04 -18.28
CA GLU A 251 10.58 -1.08 -17.29
C GLU A 251 12.07 -0.96 -16.99
N GLU A 252 12.42 -0.62 -15.74
CA GLU A 252 13.81 -0.47 -15.32
C GLU A 252 14.58 -1.72 -15.75
N ARG A 253 15.77 -1.54 -16.33
CA ARG A 253 16.65 -2.68 -16.62
C ARG A 253 16.74 -3.49 -15.33
N ARG A 254 16.32 -4.76 -15.40
CA ARG A 254 16.41 -5.68 -14.28
C ARG A 254 17.87 -5.74 -13.84
N HIS A 255 18.23 -4.96 -12.84
CA HIS A 255 19.54 -5.08 -12.25
C HIS A 255 19.57 -6.45 -11.58
N SER A 256 20.49 -7.32 -12.00
CA SER A 256 20.64 -8.66 -11.45
C SER A 256 21.33 -8.61 -10.08
N PHE A 257 20.79 -7.82 -9.16
CA PHE A 257 21.21 -7.90 -7.77
C PHE A 257 20.56 -9.16 -7.19
N LYS A 258 21.38 -10.18 -6.93
CA LYS A 258 20.99 -11.36 -6.13
C LYS A 258 20.91 -10.93 -4.67
N THR A 259 19.93 -10.09 -4.33
CA THR A 259 19.64 -9.78 -2.94
C THR A 259 18.65 -10.82 -2.44
N PRO A 260 19.03 -11.70 -1.49
CA PRO A 260 18.07 -12.60 -0.87
C PRO A 260 16.99 -11.77 -0.17
N LEU A 261 15.77 -11.84 -0.68
CA LEU A 261 14.60 -11.26 -0.05
C LEU A 261 14.16 -12.21 1.05
N LEU A 262 14.31 -11.80 2.30
CA LEU A 262 13.57 -12.41 3.38
C LEU A 262 12.15 -11.89 3.30
N THR A 263 11.28 -12.74 2.76
CA THR A 263 9.89 -12.72 3.20
C THR A 263 9.90 -13.09 4.67
N LEU A 264 9.61 -12.13 5.55
CA LEU A 264 9.14 -12.46 6.89
C LEU A 264 7.86 -13.27 6.68
N PRO A 265 7.83 -14.57 7.03
CA PRO A 265 6.58 -15.27 7.10
C PRO A 265 5.80 -14.61 8.23
N ILE A 266 4.61 -14.19 7.84
CA ILE A 266 3.46 -13.88 8.67
C ILE A 266 3.62 -14.40 10.09
N LEU A 267 3.77 -13.47 11.02
CA LEU A 267 3.56 -13.72 12.43
C LEU A 267 2.05 -13.65 12.66
N SER A 268 1.28 -14.57 12.07
CA SER A 268 -0.11 -14.72 12.50
C SER A 268 -0.11 -15.60 13.72
N SER A 269 -0.49 -15.03 14.86
CA SER A 269 -0.69 -15.75 16.12
C SER A 269 -1.89 -16.71 16.05
N CYS A 270 -2.61 -16.79 14.93
CA CYS A 270 -3.87 -17.51 14.83
C CYS A 270 -3.90 -18.44 13.61
N HIS A 271 -3.38 -19.66 13.75
CA HIS A 271 -3.66 -20.77 12.82
C HIS A 271 -5.07 -21.35 13.07
N ASN A 272 -6.09 -20.51 13.22
CA ASN A 272 -7.45 -21.00 13.34
C ASN A 272 -8.02 -21.26 11.93
N ILE A 273 -7.68 -22.42 11.38
CA ILE A 273 -8.05 -22.91 10.04
C ILE A 273 -9.58 -23.13 9.93
N SER A 274 -10.28 -23.24 11.06
CA SER A 274 -11.74 -23.43 11.10
C SER A 274 -12.53 -22.15 10.85
N HIS A 275 -11.91 -20.98 11.02
CA HIS A 275 -12.57 -19.69 11.05
C HIS A 275 -12.48 -19.00 9.69
N ASP A 276 -13.59 -18.45 9.19
CA ASP A 276 -13.69 -17.90 7.83
C ASP A 276 -13.29 -16.42 7.79
N HIS A 277 -11.97 -16.18 7.90
CA HIS A 277 -11.39 -14.85 7.96
C HIS A 277 -11.68 -14.01 6.70
N VAL A 278 -11.79 -14.64 5.52
CA VAL A 278 -12.09 -13.92 4.27
C VAL A 278 -13.46 -13.25 4.35
N LEU A 279 -14.51 -14.01 4.66
CA LEU A 279 -15.85 -13.43 4.74
C LEU A 279 -15.94 -12.35 5.82
N GLU A 280 -15.31 -12.57 6.98
CA GLU A 280 -15.32 -11.58 8.07
C GLU A 280 -14.58 -10.29 7.72
N THR A 281 -13.43 -10.41 7.05
CA THR A 281 -12.71 -9.25 6.50
C THR A 281 -13.60 -8.48 5.54
N LEU A 282 -14.25 -9.17 4.60
CA LEU A 282 -15.13 -8.53 3.61
C LEU A 282 -16.34 -7.86 4.27
N GLN A 283 -16.95 -8.50 5.27
CA GLN A 283 -18.06 -7.93 6.04
C GLN A 283 -17.63 -6.70 6.86
N GLY A 284 -16.43 -6.73 7.45
CA GLY A 284 -15.86 -5.59 8.16
C GLY A 284 -15.66 -4.39 7.23
N ALA A 285 -15.02 -4.61 6.08
CA ALA A 285 -14.84 -3.57 5.05
C ALA A 285 -16.19 -3.07 4.51
N ALA A 286 -17.12 -3.97 4.18
CA ALA A 286 -18.44 -3.62 3.66
C ALA A 286 -19.28 -2.81 4.66
N SER A 287 -19.19 -3.12 5.96
CA SER A 287 -19.88 -2.36 7.01
C SER A 287 -19.41 -0.90 7.08
N ILE A 288 -18.08 -0.68 7.05
CA ILE A 288 -17.50 0.67 7.05
C ILE A 288 -17.86 1.39 5.75
N TYR A 289 -17.66 0.73 4.61
CA TYR A 289 -17.89 1.30 3.28
C TYR A 289 -19.36 1.67 3.08
N SER A 290 -20.29 0.80 3.47
CA SER A 290 -21.72 1.07 3.37
C SER A 290 -22.17 2.26 4.21
N ARG A 291 -21.76 2.34 5.48
CA ARG A 291 -22.05 3.51 6.33
C ARG A 291 -21.48 4.81 5.78
N SER A 292 -20.36 4.71 5.07
CA SER A 292 -19.68 5.85 4.47
C SER A 292 -20.41 6.39 3.24
N LEU A 293 -20.93 5.51 2.38
CA LEU A 293 -21.57 5.89 1.10
C LEU A 293 -23.10 6.05 1.18
N THR A 294 -23.74 5.54 2.24
CA THR A 294 -25.19 5.71 2.48
C THR A 294 -25.52 7.10 3.02
N GLY A 295 -26.80 7.45 3.07
CA GLY A 295 -27.30 8.83 3.29
C GLY A 295 -26.86 9.55 4.58
N LEU A 296 -26.17 8.88 5.51
CA LEU A 296 -25.58 9.52 6.68
C LEU A 296 -24.17 10.10 6.43
N ASN A 297 -23.54 9.75 5.29
CA ASN A 297 -22.22 10.20 4.85
C ASN A 297 -21.16 10.22 5.97
N ILE A 298 -21.10 9.12 6.73
CA ILE A 298 -20.21 8.98 7.88
C ILE A 298 -18.77 8.88 7.37
N ASP A 299 -17.85 9.72 7.87
CA ASP A 299 -16.44 9.59 7.48
C ASP A 299 -15.88 8.19 7.83
N PHE A 300 -14.99 7.66 6.99
CA PHE A 300 -14.39 6.34 7.20
C PHE A 300 -13.78 6.19 8.59
N SER A 301 -13.11 7.25 9.06
CA SER A 301 -12.42 7.32 10.34
C SER A 301 -13.33 7.50 11.56
N SER A 302 -14.62 7.78 11.34
CA SER A 302 -15.61 8.07 12.39
C SER A 302 -15.65 6.99 13.47
N PHE A 303 -15.91 7.43 14.71
CA PHE A 303 -16.07 6.52 15.85
C PHE A 303 -17.21 5.51 15.65
N LEU A 304 -18.22 5.85 14.83
CA LEU A 304 -19.32 4.96 14.46
C LEU A 304 -18.83 3.72 13.69
N ASN A 305 -17.69 3.82 13.02
CA ASN A 305 -17.07 2.72 12.29
C ASN A 305 -16.10 1.89 13.16
N ASN A 306 -15.86 2.24 14.43
CA ASN A 306 -14.86 1.57 15.27
C ASN A 306 -15.11 0.07 15.47
N GLU A 307 -16.37 -0.36 15.60
CA GLU A 307 -16.69 -1.78 15.72
C GLU A 307 -16.37 -2.54 14.42
N GLY A 308 -16.77 -1.98 13.27
CA GLY A 308 -16.46 -2.54 11.96
C GLY A 308 -14.96 -2.58 11.70
N PHE A 309 -14.24 -1.53 12.11
CA PHE A 309 -12.78 -1.43 11.97
C PHE A 309 -12.04 -2.47 12.83
N ARG A 310 -12.43 -2.67 14.09
CA ARG A 310 -11.85 -3.72 14.95
C ARG A 310 -12.09 -5.11 14.39
N LYS A 311 -13.31 -5.38 13.87
CA LYS A 311 -13.64 -6.65 13.20
C LYS A 311 -12.78 -6.84 11.94
N LEU A 312 -12.66 -5.80 11.11
CA LEU A 312 -11.85 -5.82 9.90
C LEU A 312 -10.38 -6.11 10.22
N GLN A 313 -9.76 -5.34 11.13
CA GLN A 313 -8.38 -5.53 11.56
C GLN A 313 -8.15 -6.93 12.12
N GLY A 314 -9.02 -7.36 13.04
CA GLY A 314 -8.93 -8.66 13.69
C GLY A 314 -9.09 -9.84 12.73
N ALA A 315 -9.93 -9.73 11.70
CA ALA A 315 -10.08 -10.76 10.67
C ALA A 315 -8.94 -10.73 9.65
N PHE A 316 -8.53 -9.53 9.20
CA PHE A 316 -7.51 -9.36 8.18
C PHE A 316 -6.09 -9.75 8.65
N GLY A 317 -5.78 -9.55 9.95
CA GLY A 317 -4.53 -10.00 10.56
C GLY A 317 -4.40 -11.52 10.71
N LYS A 318 -5.47 -12.29 10.43
CA LYS A 318 -5.45 -13.75 10.53
C LYS A 318 -5.09 -14.39 9.19
N CYS A 319 -4.27 -15.43 9.25
CA CYS A 319 -3.92 -16.21 8.07
C CYS A 319 -5.06 -17.09 7.59
N THR A 320 -5.15 -17.28 6.27
CA THR A 320 -5.87 -18.40 5.67
C THR A 320 -4.85 -19.32 4.99
N GLU A 321 -5.16 -20.62 4.91
CA GLU A 321 -4.37 -21.57 4.10
C GLU A 321 -4.60 -21.37 2.59
N ASP A 322 -5.62 -20.58 2.23
CA ASP A 322 -6.07 -20.36 0.86
C ASP A 322 -5.34 -19.16 0.23
N ASP A 323 -4.94 -19.31 -1.03
CA ASP A 323 -4.34 -18.25 -1.84
C ASP A 323 -5.38 -17.19 -2.29
N PHE A 324 -6.49 -16.98 -1.57
CA PHE A 324 -7.63 -16.13 -1.97
C PHE A 324 -7.16 -14.71 -2.33
N TRP A 325 -6.44 -14.07 -1.41
CA TRP A 325 -5.93 -12.71 -1.61
C TRP A 325 -4.91 -12.60 -2.74
N VAL A 326 -4.22 -13.70 -3.06
CA VAL A 326 -3.30 -13.79 -4.21
C VAL A 326 -4.09 -13.92 -5.52
N ARG A 327 -5.21 -14.67 -5.51
CA ARG A 327 -6.07 -14.88 -6.69
C ARG A 327 -6.95 -13.66 -7.03
N TYR A 328 -7.37 -12.91 -6.02
CA TYR A 328 -8.30 -11.78 -6.12
C TYR A 328 -7.68 -10.45 -5.63
N PRO A 329 -6.60 -9.95 -6.28
CA PRO A 329 -5.89 -8.75 -5.84
C PRO A 329 -6.76 -7.48 -5.86
N GLY A 330 -7.74 -7.38 -6.77
CA GLY A 330 -8.68 -6.24 -6.80
C GLY A 330 -9.54 -6.15 -5.53
N VAL A 331 -10.03 -7.29 -5.05
CA VAL A 331 -10.79 -7.38 -3.79
C VAL A 331 -9.90 -7.04 -2.60
N LEU A 332 -8.66 -7.56 -2.58
CA LEU A 332 -7.68 -7.23 -1.54
C LEU A 332 -7.42 -5.72 -1.48
N LEU A 333 -7.17 -5.09 -2.63
CA LEU A 333 -6.88 -3.66 -2.71
C LEU A 333 -8.06 -2.82 -2.18
N TRP A 334 -9.30 -3.16 -2.54
CA TRP A 334 -10.48 -2.50 -1.99
C TRP A 334 -10.55 -2.61 -0.45
N VAL A 335 -10.34 -3.81 0.10
CA VAL A 335 -10.30 -4.02 1.56
C VAL A 335 -9.24 -3.14 2.22
N ILE A 336 -8.04 -3.11 1.66
CA ILE A 336 -6.93 -2.32 2.20
C ILE A 336 -7.22 -0.82 2.10
N LEU A 337 -7.80 -0.34 1.00
CA LEU A 337 -8.19 1.07 0.85
C LEU A 337 -9.20 1.50 1.93
N VAL A 338 -10.24 0.68 2.16
CA VAL A 338 -11.21 0.92 3.24
C VAL A 338 -10.55 0.91 4.61
N GLY A 339 -9.68 -0.07 4.86
CA GLY A 339 -8.93 -0.18 6.11
C GLY A 339 -8.01 1.03 6.36
N THR A 340 -7.26 1.46 5.34
CA THR A 340 -6.37 2.63 5.40
C THR A 340 -7.16 3.90 5.69
N ALA A 341 -8.27 4.13 5.00
CA ALA A 341 -9.12 5.30 5.25
C ALA A 341 -9.74 5.28 6.66
N ALA A 342 -10.15 4.11 7.14
CA ALA A 342 -10.72 3.94 8.49
C ALA A 342 -9.68 4.02 9.62
N ALA A 343 -8.40 3.86 9.29
CA ALA A 343 -7.27 3.94 10.22
C ALA A 343 -6.76 5.38 10.44
N ARG A 344 -7.26 6.37 9.68
CA ARG A 344 -6.95 7.78 9.90
C ARG A 344 -7.21 8.15 11.35
N GLY A 345 -6.25 8.78 12.02
CA GLY A 345 -6.42 9.15 13.41
C GLY A 345 -6.08 8.03 14.41
N LYS A 346 -5.60 6.86 13.98
CA LYS A 346 -5.45 5.67 14.84
C LYS A 346 -4.06 5.03 14.76
N GLU A 347 -3.67 4.27 15.78
CA GLU A 347 -2.36 3.60 15.84
C GLU A 347 -2.20 2.52 14.75
N GLU A 348 -3.31 1.97 14.26
CA GLU A 348 -3.33 0.97 13.19
C GLU A 348 -2.98 1.53 11.80
N ALA A 349 -2.84 2.85 11.65
CA ALA A 349 -2.47 3.49 10.39
C ALA A 349 -1.19 2.91 9.79
N ALA A 350 -0.19 2.59 10.63
CA ALA A 350 1.07 1.96 10.18
C ALA A 350 0.81 0.64 9.47
N PHE A 351 -0.05 -0.19 10.08
CA PHE A 351 -0.40 -1.50 9.57
C PHE A 351 -1.04 -1.37 8.19
N TRP A 352 -2.10 -0.59 8.08
CA TRP A 352 -2.81 -0.44 6.80
C TRP A 352 -1.96 0.23 5.72
N MET A 353 -1.20 1.28 6.06
CA MET A 353 -0.29 1.94 5.13
C MET A 353 0.82 0.99 4.65
N PHE A 354 1.34 0.12 5.51
CA PHE A 354 2.30 -0.90 5.11
C PHE A 354 1.69 -1.88 4.11
N TYR A 355 0.47 -2.35 4.35
CA TYR A 355 -0.22 -3.27 3.45
C TYR A 355 -0.58 -2.62 2.11
N LEU A 356 -0.95 -1.34 2.13
CA LEU A 356 -1.25 -0.59 0.91
C LEU A 356 0.01 -0.35 0.09
N ALA A 357 1.09 0.12 0.73
CA ALA A 357 2.39 0.29 0.10
C ALA A 357 2.94 -1.03 -0.44
N ARG A 358 2.70 -2.14 0.29
CA ARG A 358 3.00 -3.48 -0.21
C ARG A 358 2.20 -3.71 -1.48
N THR A 359 0.88 -3.86 -1.37
CA THR A 359 -0.02 -4.29 -2.45
C THR A 359 0.14 -3.43 -3.71
N GLY A 360 0.18 -2.10 -3.59
CA GLY A 360 0.37 -1.20 -4.73
C GLY A 360 1.75 -1.24 -5.38
N SER A 361 2.79 -1.77 -4.70
CA SER A 361 4.17 -1.80 -5.21
C SER A 361 4.59 -3.14 -5.83
N PHE A 362 3.82 -4.23 -5.73
CA PHE A 362 4.17 -5.55 -6.33
C PHE A 362 3.78 -5.71 -7.79
N SER A 363 3.39 -4.62 -8.43
CA SER A 363 2.75 -4.70 -9.72
C SER A 363 3.76 -4.71 -10.86
N ASN A 364 3.67 -5.74 -11.71
CA ASN A 364 4.11 -5.60 -13.09
C ASN A 364 3.35 -4.42 -13.73
N ALA A 365 3.85 -3.86 -14.82
CA ALA A 365 3.33 -2.61 -15.35
C ALA A 365 1.82 -2.65 -15.72
N GLY A 366 1.28 -3.83 -16.08
CA GLY A 366 -0.16 -4.00 -16.32
C GLY A 366 -1.00 -3.94 -15.05
N ASN A 367 -0.53 -4.57 -13.98
CA ASN A 367 -1.19 -4.52 -12.67
C ASN A 367 -1.17 -3.09 -12.10
N PHE A 368 -0.09 -2.36 -12.33
CA PHE A 368 0.10 -1.00 -11.80
C PHE A 368 -0.97 -0.03 -12.32
N LEU A 369 -1.34 -0.16 -13.60
CA LEU A 369 -2.43 0.64 -14.19
C LEU A 369 -3.79 0.32 -13.56
N MET A 370 -4.12 -0.97 -13.40
CA MET A 370 -5.39 -1.39 -12.82
C MET A 370 -5.52 -0.98 -11.35
N GLU A 371 -4.44 -1.13 -10.57
CA GLU A 371 -4.39 -0.71 -9.17
C GLU A 371 -4.47 0.81 -9.07
N GLY A 372 -3.73 1.55 -9.90
CA GLY A 372 -3.79 3.00 -9.97
C GLY A 372 -5.23 3.49 -10.21
N MET A 373 -5.93 2.94 -11.20
CA MET A 373 -7.35 3.28 -11.46
C MET A 373 -8.25 2.99 -10.27
N THR A 374 -8.03 1.88 -9.58
CA THR A 374 -8.82 1.50 -8.40
C THR A 374 -8.62 2.48 -7.24
N ILE A 375 -7.37 2.86 -6.95
CA ILE A 375 -7.04 3.84 -5.91
C ILE A 375 -7.62 5.21 -6.25
N ARG A 376 -7.49 5.64 -7.52
CA ARG A 376 -8.04 6.92 -8.01
C ARG A 376 -9.54 6.99 -7.82
N ARG A 377 -10.26 5.95 -8.23
CA ARG A 377 -11.70 5.85 -8.06
C ARG A 377 -12.11 5.92 -6.59
N PHE A 378 -11.34 5.30 -5.69
CA PHE A 378 -11.58 5.40 -4.25
C PHE A 378 -11.33 6.80 -3.69
N LEU A 379 -10.24 7.47 -4.11
CA LEU A 379 -9.94 8.85 -3.71
C LEU A 379 -11.03 9.82 -4.17
N GLU A 380 -11.56 9.62 -5.37
CA GLU A 380 -12.65 10.41 -5.91
C GLU A 380 -13.94 10.25 -5.08
N ILE A 381 -14.26 9.02 -4.68
CA ILE A 381 -15.35 8.76 -3.73
C ILE A 381 -15.11 9.51 -2.40
N GLN A 382 -13.88 9.48 -1.85
CA GLN A 382 -13.56 10.23 -0.64
C GLN A 382 -13.70 11.74 -0.83
N ARG A 383 -13.35 12.28 -2.01
CA ARG A 383 -13.52 13.71 -2.35
C ARG A 383 -14.99 14.11 -2.35
N LEU A 384 -15.81 13.41 -3.12
CA LEU A 384 -17.24 13.67 -3.23
C LEU A 384 -17.95 13.54 -1.87
N MET A 385 -17.60 12.52 -1.08
CA MET A 385 -18.09 12.38 0.29
C MET A 385 -17.76 13.61 1.17
N ARG A 386 -16.57 14.22 1.01
CA ARG A 386 -16.23 15.44 1.77
C ARG A 386 -17.07 16.63 1.33
N GLU A 387 -17.29 16.76 0.02
CA GLU A 387 -18.09 17.85 -0.56
C GLU A 387 -19.54 17.79 -0.09
N ASP A 388 -20.15 16.60 -0.15
CA ASP A 388 -21.48 16.34 0.39
C ASP A 388 -21.57 16.75 1.88
N ARG A 389 -20.54 16.45 2.69
CA ARG A 389 -20.52 16.84 4.11
C ARG A 389 -20.38 18.34 4.32
N SER A 390 -19.67 19.05 3.44
CA SER A 390 -19.51 20.51 3.54
C SER A 390 -20.74 21.28 3.07
N SER A 391 -21.65 20.62 2.34
CA SER A 391 -22.89 21.22 1.82
C SER A 391 -24.08 21.14 2.78
N LEU A 392 -23.95 20.35 3.84
CA LEU A 392 -24.90 20.19 4.96
C LEU A 392 -24.53 21.13 6.11
#